data_AF-A0A0Q4G3B3-F1
#
_entry.id   AF-A0A0Q4G3B3-F1
#
_cell.length_a   1.000
_cell.length_b   1.000
_cell.length_c   1.000
_cell.angle_alpha   90.00
_cell.angle_beta   90.00
_cell.angle_gamma   90.00
#
_symmetry.space_group_name_H-M   'P 1'
#
loop_
_entity.id
_entity.type
_entity.pdbx_description
1 polymer ?
#
loop_
_entity_poly.entity_id
_entity_poly.type
_entity_poly.pdbx_seq_one_letter_code
_entity_poly.pdbx_strand_id
1 'polypeptide(L)'
;MKYALINDGFVVNTVEVENSEDGRTFLEAMAEDFEHVEALDTPHEQGLGVGIGWGWADSAFVAPAAAEPAPVMRPTVYTKTDFRKLLTDGENVLVDNFNFAEFVAETPAIKNLTVAQRAGVRSAIARYKDAIDIDRTDPTTVEFIGALGALGLLDGPERSGEILTGEFPMDASPGLTPVA
;
A
#
# COMPACT_ATOMS: atom_id res chain seq x y z
N MET A 1 22.74 -20.64 20.49
CA MET A 1 23.84 -19.78 20.01
C MET A 1 23.61 -19.56 18.52
N LYS A 2 23.64 -18.31 18.06
CA LYS A 2 23.33 -17.98 16.67
C LYS A 2 24.61 -18.01 15.83
N TYR A 3 24.51 -18.54 14.61
CA TYR A 3 25.59 -18.63 13.65
C TYR A 3 25.14 -18.03 12.31
N ALA A 4 26.07 -17.36 11.62
CA ALA A 4 25.90 -16.92 10.25
C ALA A 4 26.56 -17.93 9.30
N LEU A 5 25.82 -18.35 8.28
CA LEU A 5 26.30 -19.23 7.21
C LEU A 5 26.67 -18.34 6.02
N ILE A 6 27.91 -18.41 5.56
CA ILE A 6 28.48 -17.44 4.63
C ILE A 6 28.94 -18.14 3.35
N ASN A 7 28.57 -17.57 2.21
CA ASN A 7 29.05 -17.91 0.87
C ASN A 7 29.26 -16.63 0.06
N ASP A 8 30.29 -16.61 -0.78
CA ASP A 8 30.66 -15.48 -1.64
C ASP A 8 30.83 -14.17 -0.84
N GLY A 9 31.23 -14.26 0.44
CA GLY A 9 31.38 -13.11 1.34
C GLY A 9 30.08 -12.52 1.90
N PHE A 10 28.94 -13.20 1.70
CA PHE A 10 27.62 -12.79 2.20
C PHE A 10 27.01 -13.85 3.12
N VAL A 11 26.28 -13.41 4.14
CA VAL A 11 25.42 -14.24 4.97
C VAL A 11 24.25 -14.73 4.12
N VAL A 12 24.21 -16.01 3.82
CA VAL A 12 23.14 -16.65 3.04
C VAL A 12 22.05 -17.22 3.92
N ASN A 13 22.36 -17.52 5.19
CA ASN A 13 21.40 -17.98 6.19
C ASN A 13 21.91 -17.72 7.61
N THR A 14 21.01 -17.75 8.60
CA THR A 14 21.38 -17.78 10.02
C THR A 14 20.68 -18.93 10.72
N VAL A 15 21.42 -19.68 11.54
CA VAL A 15 20.88 -20.79 12.32
C VAL A 15 21.11 -20.54 13.81
N GLU A 16 20.22 -21.06 14.63
CA GLU A 16 20.42 -21.11 16.07
C GLU A 16 20.65 -22.56 16.48
N VAL A 17 21.77 -22.81 17.14
CA VAL A 17 22.20 -24.15 17.54
C VAL A 17 22.41 -24.17 19.04
N GLU A 18 21.96 -25.24 19.69
CA GLU A 18 22.18 -25.47 21.11
C GLU A 18 23.66 -25.71 21.41
N ASN A 19 24.13 -25.26 22.57
CA ASN A 19 25.50 -25.52 23.01
C ASN A 19 25.62 -26.92 23.63
N SER A 20 25.52 -27.94 22.77
CA SER A 20 25.57 -29.37 23.11
C SER A 20 26.47 -30.13 22.13
N GLU A 21 26.76 -31.40 22.43
CA GLU A 21 27.52 -32.28 21.53
C GLU A 21 26.80 -32.46 20.19
N ASP A 22 25.48 -32.68 20.22
CA ASP A 22 24.63 -32.78 19.03
C ASP A 22 24.66 -31.50 18.19
N GLY A 23 24.63 -30.33 18.85
CA GLY A 23 24.74 -29.04 18.17
C GLY A 23 26.08 -28.84 17.47
N ARG A 24 27.17 -29.28 18.10
CA ARG A 24 28.50 -29.28 17.46
C ARG A 24 28.55 -30.20 16.25
N THR A 25 28.04 -31.42 16.34
CA THR A 25 28.01 -32.36 15.22
C THR A 25 27.17 -31.82 14.05
N PHE A 26 26.07 -31.13 14.34
CA PHE A 26 25.26 -30.45 13.32
C PHE A 26 26.05 -29.34 12.59
N LEU A 27 26.76 -28.49 13.32
CA LEU A 27 27.60 -27.44 12.72
C LEU A 27 28.74 -28.01 11.89
N GLU A 28 29.41 -29.05 12.38
CA GLU A 28 30.50 -29.74 11.67
C GLU A 28 29.99 -30.35 10.35
N ALA A 29 28.79 -30.95 10.35
CA ALA A 29 28.18 -31.49 9.13
C ALA A 29 27.81 -30.41 8.10
N MET A 30 27.35 -29.24 8.56
CA MET A 30 26.98 -28.13 7.67
C MET A 30 28.19 -27.38 7.12
N ALA A 31 29.33 -27.38 7.82
CA ALA A 31 30.52 -26.63 7.40
C ALA A 31 31.08 -27.07 6.03
N GLU A 32 30.69 -28.23 5.51
CA GLU A 32 31.06 -28.69 4.16
C GLU A 32 30.29 -27.95 3.04
N ASP A 33 29.10 -27.40 3.35
CA ASP A 33 28.20 -26.76 2.37
C ASP A 33 28.37 -25.22 2.29
N PHE A 34 29.19 -24.64 3.18
CA PHE A 34 29.38 -23.19 3.28
C PHE A 34 30.87 -22.83 3.33
N GLU A 35 31.25 -21.72 2.69
CA GLU A 35 32.63 -21.23 2.71
C GLU A 35 33.10 -20.85 4.12
N HIS A 36 32.18 -20.35 4.95
CA HIS A 36 32.47 -20.00 6.33
C HIS A 36 31.23 -20.07 7.22
N VAL A 37 31.43 -20.46 8.48
CA VAL A 37 30.40 -20.48 9.52
C VAL A 37 30.92 -19.64 10.69
N GLU A 38 30.29 -18.49 10.94
CA GLU A 38 30.71 -17.52 11.96
C GLU A 38 29.78 -17.57 13.17
N ALA A 39 30.32 -17.66 14.37
CA ALA A 39 29.54 -17.55 15.59
C ALA A 39 29.18 -16.08 15.85
N LEU A 40 27.90 -15.79 16.10
CA LEU A 40 27.46 -14.45 16.48
C LEU A 40 27.46 -14.35 18.01
N ASP A 41 28.65 -14.36 18.60
CA ASP A 41 28.87 -14.53 20.03
C ASP A 41 29.15 -13.22 20.78
N THR A 42 29.41 -12.13 20.07
CA THR A 42 29.58 -10.82 20.68
C THR A 42 28.25 -10.07 20.86
N PRO A 43 28.07 -9.28 21.93
CA PRO A 43 26.91 -8.40 22.08
C PRO A 43 26.75 -7.40 20.91
N HIS A 44 27.86 -7.05 20.25
CA HIS A 44 27.85 -6.15 19.09
C HIS A 44 27.16 -6.82 17.90
N GLU A 45 27.57 -8.04 17.53
CA GLU A 45 26.98 -8.79 16.41
C GLU A 45 25.51 -9.16 16.66
N GLN A 46 25.17 -9.52 17.90
CA GLN A 46 23.80 -9.80 18.29
C GLN A 46 22.93 -8.54 18.24
N GLY A 47 23.47 -7.39 18.66
CA GLY A 47 22.79 -6.09 18.60
C GLY A 47 22.61 -5.54 17.18
N LEU A 48 23.47 -5.93 16.24
CA LEU A 48 23.35 -5.56 14.82
C LEU A 48 22.20 -6.29 14.11
N GLY A 49 21.72 -7.42 14.67
CA GLY A 49 20.67 -8.21 14.04
C GLY A 49 21.13 -8.84 12.72
N VAL A 50 22.40 -9.29 12.65
CA VAL A 50 22.99 -9.92 11.45
C VAL A 50 22.05 -10.99 10.91
N GLY A 51 21.79 -10.90 9.60
CA GLY A 51 20.82 -11.72 8.88
C GLY A 51 21.21 -11.92 7.43
N ILE A 52 20.32 -12.54 6.65
CA ILE A 52 20.56 -12.83 5.23
C ILE A 52 20.87 -11.54 4.46
N GLY A 53 21.86 -11.59 3.58
CA GLY A 53 22.29 -10.48 2.72
C GLY A 53 23.32 -9.54 3.35
N TRP A 54 23.66 -9.70 4.63
CA TRP A 54 24.79 -8.98 5.24
C TRP A 54 26.10 -9.47 4.61
N GLY A 55 27.07 -8.60 4.42
CA GLY A 55 28.33 -8.98 3.80
C GLY A 55 29.41 -7.91 3.90
N TRP A 56 30.57 -8.20 3.33
CA TRP A 56 31.69 -7.26 3.29
C TRP A 56 31.61 -6.34 2.07
N ALA A 57 31.58 -5.03 2.31
CA ALA A 57 31.71 -3.99 1.30
C ALA A 57 32.79 -3.00 1.73
N ASP A 58 33.78 -2.72 0.87
CA ASP A 58 34.84 -1.75 1.12
C ASP A 58 35.52 -1.88 2.51
N SER A 59 35.82 -3.12 2.93
CA SER A 59 36.40 -3.46 4.24
C SER A 59 35.51 -3.17 5.46
N ALA A 60 34.21 -2.95 5.26
CA ALA A 60 33.20 -2.85 6.30
C ALA A 60 32.17 -3.98 6.18
N PHE A 61 31.74 -4.53 7.31
CA PHE A 61 30.62 -5.46 7.36
C PHE A 61 29.32 -4.64 7.40
N VAL A 62 28.51 -4.74 6.35
CA VAL A 62 27.35 -3.88 6.14
C VAL A 62 26.07 -4.70 5.97
N ALA A 63 24.96 -4.14 6.45
CA ALA A 63 23.64 -4.66 6.18
C ALA A 63 23.31 -4.57 4.68
N PRO A 64 22.48 -5.48 4.14
CA PRO A 64 21.98 -5.34 2.78
C PRO A 64 21.22 -4.01 2.67
N ALA A 65 21.28 -3.39 1.49
CA ALA A 65 20.39 -2.27 1.18
C ALA A 65 18.94 -2.72 1.46
N ALA A 66 18.18 -1.90 2.18
CA ALA A 66 16.77 -2.19 2.42
C ALA A 66 16.08 -2.44 1.09
N ALA A 67 15.47 -3.62 0.93
CA ALA A 67 14.68 -3.90 -0.27
C ALA A 67 13.61 -2.81 -0.39
N GLU A 68 13.52 -2.17 -1.56
CA GLU A 68 12.41 -1.27 -1.83
C GLU A 68 11.10 -2.02 -1.59
N PRO A 69 10.14 -1.44 -0.87
CA PRO A 69 8.85 -2.09 -0.67
C PRO A 69 8.26 -2.41 -2.04
N ALA A 70 7.78 -3.64 -2.21
CA ALA A 70 7.15 -4.04 -3.47
C ALA A 70 6.06 -3.02 -3.84
N PRO A 71 5.95 -2.61 -5.10
CA PRO A 71 4.95 -1.64 -5.51
C PRO A 71 3.56 -2.15 -5.13
N VAL A 72 2.77 -1.32 -4.44
CA VAL A 72 1.42 -1.68 -4.01
C VAL A 72 0.57 -1.90 -5.26
N MET A 73 0.31 -3.16 -5.59
CA MET A 73 -0.58 -3.52 -6.69
C MET A 73 -2.03 -3.30 -6.25
N ARG A 74 -2.64 -2.23 -6.76
CA ARG A 74 -4.06 -1.93 -6.49
C ARG A 74 -4.93 -2.40 -7.65
N PRO A 75 -6.10 -3.01 -7.37
CA PRO A 75 -7.06 -3.37 -8.41
C PRO A 75 -7.37 -2.17 -9.31
N THR A 76 -7.58 -2.43 -10.60
CA THR A 76 -8.10 -1.42 -11.54
C THR A 76 -9.62 -1.49 -11.62
N VAL A 77 -10.17 -2.70 -11.53
CA VAL A 77 -11.62 -2.97 -11.47
C VAL A 77 -12.02 -3.27 -10.03
N TYR A 78 -13.03 -2.56 -9.54
CA TYR A 78 -13.62 -2.74 -8.22
C TYR A 78 -15.07 -3.17 -8.37
N THR A 79 -15.56 -4.00 -7.44
CA THR A 79 -17.00 -4.09 -7.24
C THR A 79 -17.53 -2.73 -6.80
N LYS A 80 -18.81 -2.43 -7.03
CA LYS A 80 -19.44 -1.20 -6.52
C LYS A 80 -19.15 -0.99 -5.03
N THR A 81 -19.27 -2.04 -4.21
CA THR A 81 -19.04 -1.98 -2.76
C THR A 81 -17.59 -1.61 -2.44
N ASP A 82 -16.61 -2.16 -3.17
CA ASP A 82 -15.21 -1.87 -2.89
C ASP A 82 -14.79 -0.49 -3.39
N PHE A 83 -15.33 -0.02 -4.52
CA PHE A 83 -15.10 1.35 -4.98
C PHE A 83 -15.63 2.36 -3.96
N ARG A 84 -16.80 2.10 -3.36
CA ARG A 84 -17.41 2.98 -2.35
C ARG A 84 -16.54 3.21 -1.12
N LYS A 85 -15.63 2.29 -0.81
CA LYS A 85 -14.64 2.44 0.28
C LYS A 85 -13.53 3.44 -0.06
N LEU A 86 -13.34 3.76 -1.34
CA LEU A 86 -12.43 4.82 -1.77
C LEU A 86 -13.01 6.21 -1.56
N LEU A 87 -14.31 6.33 -1.27
CA LEU A 87 -15.00 7.60 -1.05
C LEU A 87 -15.16 7.86 0.46
N THR A 88 -15.18 9.12 0.87
CA THR A 88 -15.56 9.51 2.23
C THR A 88 -17.07 9.30 2.45
N ASP A 89 -17.52 9.35 3.70
CA ASP A 89 -18.96 9.27 4.01
C ASP A 89 -19.75 10.41 3.36
N GLY A 90 -19.17 11.63 3.32
CA GLY A 90 -19.77 12.79 2.66
C GLY A 90 -19.90 12.59 1.15
N GLU A 91 -18.83 12.10 0.49
CA GLU A 91 -18.81 11.78 -0.94
C GLU A 91 -19.83 10.66 -1.27
N ASN A 92 -19.96 9.66 -0.40
CA ASN A 92 -20.94 8.58 -0.56
C ASN A 92 -22.38 9.09 -0.48
N VAL A 93 -22.69 9.94 0.51
CA VAL A 93 -24.00 10.58 0.67
C VAL A 93 -24.34 11.44 -0.54
N LEU A 94 -23.37 12.19 -1.06
CA LEU A 94 -23.52 13.01 -2.27
C LEU A 94 -23.93 12.15 -3.46
N VAL A 95 -23.24 11.04 -3.71
CA VAL A 95 -23.55 10.15 -4.84
C VAL A 95 -24.94 9.51 -4.69
N ASP A 96 -25.33 9.11 -3.47
CA ASP A 96 -26.60 8.41 -3.24
C ASP A 96 -27.82 9.33 -3.36
N ASN A 97 -27.68 10.56 -2.87
CA ASN A 97 -28.77 11.54 -2.72
C ASN A 97 -28.61 12.76 -3.61
N PHE A 98 -27.80 12.68 -4.67
CA PHE A 98 -27.47 13.84 -5.50
C PHE A 98 -28.72 14.62 -5.96
N ASN A 99 -28.91 15.80 -5.37
CA ASN A 99 -29.98 16.72 -5.72
C ASN A 99 -29.37 18.01 -6.26
N PHE A 100 -29.59 18.25 -7.56
CA PHE A 100 -29.02 19.41 -8.23
C PHE A 100 -29.49 20.74 -7.65
N ALA A 101 -30.74 20.83 -7.16
CA ALA A 101 -31.29 22.07 -6.63
C ALA A 101 -30.65 22.48 -5.29
N GLU A 102 -30.44 21.51 -4.40
CA GLU A 102 -29.73 21.69 -3.13
C GLU A 102 -28.27 22.06 -3.39
N PHE A 103 -27.63 21.38 -4.35
CA PHE A 103 -26.23 21.59 -4.64
C PHE A 103 -25.91 22.98 -5.22
N VAL A 104 -26.81 23.54 -6.03
CA VAL A 104 -26.69 24.94 -6.52
C VAL A 104 -26.76 25.95 -5.38
N ALA A 105 -27.48 25.65 -4.30
CA ALA A 105 -27.62 26.53 -3.15
C ALA A 105 -26.36 26.52 -2.28
N GLU A 106 -25.69 25.36 -2.15
CA GLU A 106 -24.55 25.17 -1.24
C GLU A 106 -23.18 25.39 -1.91
N THR A 107 -23.07 25.19 -3.24
CA THR A 107 -21.79 25.32 -3.96
C THR A 107 -21.89 26.32 -5.13
N PRO A 108 -21.42 27.57 -4.96
CA PRO A 108 -21.55 28.64 -5.95
C PRO A 108 -20.92 28.34 -7.33
N ALA A 109 -19.89 27.49 -7.39
CA ALA A 109 -19.24 27.07 -8.63
C ALA A 109 -20.21 26.37 -9.60
N ILE A 110 -21.25 25.72 -9.06
CA ILE A 110 -22.20 24.91 -9.81
C ILE A 110 -23.35 25.74 -10.39
N LYS A 111 -23.59 26.94 -9.83
CA LYS A 111 -24.59 27.90 -10.31
C LYS A 111 -24.32 28.34 -11.76
N ASN A 112 -23.06 28.33 -12.18
CA ASN A 112 -22.64 28.78 -13.50
C ASN A 112 -22.58 27.66 -14.56
N LEU A 113 -22.97 26.43 -14.21
CA LEU A 113 -22.99 25.33 -15.18
C LEU A 113 -24.08 25.50 -16.24
N THR A 114 -23.72 25.22 -17.48
CA THR A 114 -24.67 25.10 -18.59
C THR A 114 -25.66 23.97 -18.35
N VAL A 115 -26.81 23.98 -19.03
CA VAL A 115 -27.80 22.89 -18.92
C VAL A 115 -27.19 21.55 -19.32
N ALA A 116 -26.31 21.53 -20.34
CA ALA A 116 -25.62 20.34 -20.80
C ALA A 116 -24.67 19.77 -19.72
N GLN A 117 -23.86 20.60 -19.07
CA GLN A 117 -22.99 20.16 -17.98
C GLN A 117 -23.78 19.58 -16.81
N ARG A 118 -24.91 20.21 -16.46
CA ARG A 118 -25.80 19.72 -15.39
C ARG A 118 -26.43 18.36 -15.74
N ALA A 119 -26.83 18.17 -16.98
CA ALA A 119 -27.32 16.88 -17.46
C ALA A 119 -26.21 15.82 -17.44
N GLY A 120 -24.99 16.17 -17.84
CA GLY A 120 -23.82 15.29 -17.81
C GLY A 120 -23.53 14.76 -16.41
N VAL A 121 -23.46 15.63 -15.40
CA VAL A 121 -23.22 15.22 -14.00
C VAL A 121 -24.31 14.27 -13.50
N ARG A 122 -25.60 14.58 -13.74
CA ARG A 122 -26.71 13.69 -13.34
C ARG A 122 -26.62 12.31 -13.99
N SER A 123 -26.37 12.27 -15.30
CA SER A 123 -26.25 11.00 -16.03
C SER A 123 -25.06 10.18 -15.56
N ALA A 124 -23.93 10.83 -15.25
CA ALA A 124 -22.73 10.16 -14.76
C ALA A 124 -22.94 9.57 -13.35
N ILE A 125 -23.55 10.32 -12.43
CA ILE A 125 -23.91 9.83 -11.08
C ILE A 125 -24.88 8.66 -11.18
N ALA A 126 -25.89 8.73 -12.05
CA ALA A 126 -26.84 7.63 -12.26
C ALA A 126 -26.13 6.37 -12.77
N ARG A 127 -25.26 6.50 -13.78
CA ARG A 127 -24.47 5.38 -14.30
C ARG A 127 -23.60 4.73 -13.22
N TYR A 128 -22.95 5.55 -12.40
CA TYR A 128 -22.14 5.06 -11.29
C TYR A 128 -22.99 4.35 -10.22
N LYS A 129 -24.18 4.89 -9.91
CA LYS A 129 -25.12 4.31 -8.95
C LYS A 129 -25.65 2.95 -9.40
N ASP A 130 -25.80 2.74 -10.70
CA ASP A 130 -26.31 1.48 -11.27
C ASP A 130 -25.20 0.50 -11.69
N ALA A 131 -23.92 0.90 -11.65
CA ALA A 131 -22.80 0.06 -12.03
C ALA A 131 -22.60 -1.10 -11.04
N ILE A 132 -22.33 -2.30 -11.57
CA ILE A 132 -21.98 -3.49 -10.77
C ILE A 132 -20.47 -3.48 -10.49
N ASP A 133 -19.68 -3.25 -11.53
CA ASP A 133 -18.23 -3.13 -11.49
C ASP A 133 -17.80 -1.79 -12.04
N ILE A 134 -16.72 -1.26 -11.47
CA ILE A 134 -16.21 0.08 -11.75
C ILE A 134 -14.71 -0.02 -12.00
N ASP A 135 -14.32 0.21 -13.25
CA ASP A 135 -12.93 0.32 -13.64
C ASP A 135 -12.48 1.79 -13.48
N ARG A 136 -11.51 2.04 -12.59
CA ARG A 136 -10.96 3.38 -12.34
C ARG A 136 -10.11 3.91 -13.50
N THR A 137 -9.72 3.04 -14.42
CA THR A 137 -8.97 3.39 -15.63
C THR A 137 -9.86 3.56 -16.86
N ASP A 138 -11.15 3.19 -16.77
CA ASP A 138 -12.11 3.47 -17.83
C ASP A 138 -12.21 4.99 -18.06
N PRO A 139 -12.11 5.48 -19.31
CA PRO A 139 -12.17 6.90 -19.61
C PRO A 139 -13.41 7.60 -19.05
N THR A 140 -14.56 6.92 -19.02
CA THR A 140 -15.81 7.46 -18.47
C THR A 140 -15.71 7.66 -16.96
N THR A 141 -15.07 6.73 -16.24
CA THR A 141 -14.83 6.85 -14.80
C THR A 141 -13.84 7.97 -14.50
N VAL A 142 -12.76 8.07 -15.28
CA VAL A 142 -11.76 9.14 -15.15
C VAL A 142 -12.39 10.51 -15.39
N GLU A 143 -13.16 10.67 -16.46
CA GLU A 143 -13.89 11.90 -16.76
C GLU A 143 -14.89 12.25 -15.66
N PHE A 144 -15.62 11.27 -15.13
CA PHE A 144 -16.57 11.46 -14.05
C PHE A 144 -15.91 11.94 -12.76
N ILE A 145 -14.91 11.22 -12.26
CA ILE A 145 -14.22 11.55 -11.00
C ILE A 145 -13.46 12.87 -11.14
N GLY A 146 -12.87 13.14 -12.30
CA GLY A 146 -12.25 14.44 -12.61
C GLY A 146 -13.28 15.58 -12.61
N ALA A 147 -14.46 15.35 -13.18
CA ALA A 147 -15.55 16.34 -13.15
C ALA A 147 -16.06 16.61 -11.73
N LEU A 148 -16.19 15.58 -10.88
CA LEU A 148 -16.56 15.78 -9.47
C LEU A 148 -15.56 16.69 -8.76
N GLY A 149 -14.25 16.42 -8.88
CA GLY A 149 -13.22 17.25 -8.27
C GLY A 149 -13.21 18.69 -8.82
N ALA A 150 -13.29 18.86 -10.13
CA ALA A 150 -13.31 20.18 -10.78
C ALA A 150 -14.53 21.04 -10.38
N LEU A 151 -15.63 20.39 -10.01
CA LEU A 151 -16.86 21.04 -9.53
C LEU A 151 -16.87 21.28 -8.02
N GLY A 152 -15.83 20.89 -7.30
CA GLY A 152 -15.76 20.98 -5.84
C GLY A 152 -16.70 20.01 -5.12
N LEU A 153 -17.01 18.87 -5.76
CA LEU A 153 -17.89 17.81 -5.24
C LEU A 153 -17.14 16.75 -4.43
N LEU A 154 -15.83 16.88 -4.31
CA LEU A 154 -14.96 15.98 -3.56
C LEU A 154 -14.27 16.76 -2.45
N ASP A 155 -13.80 16.05 -1.42
CA ASP A 155 -13.23 16.63 -0.19
C ASP A 155 -11.82 17.24 -0.38
N GLY A 156 -11.50 17.76 -1.58
CA GLY A 156 -10.25 18.45 -1.87
C GLY A 156 -9.87 18.44 -3.35
N PRO A 157 -8.88 19.27 -3.74
CA PRO A 157 -8.43 19.37 -5.13
C PRO A 157 -7.65 18.14 -5.62
N GLU A 158 -6.99 17.40 -4.73
CA GLU A 158 -6.18 16.21 -5.07
C GLU A 158 -7.02 14.92 -5.07
N ARG A 159 -8.25 15.01 -4.57
CA ARG A 159 -9.11 13.88 -4.23
C ARG A 159 -9.50 13.02 -5.43
N SER A 160 -9.66 13.64 -6.61
CA SER A 160 -9.87 12.91 -7.86
C SER A 160 -8.68 11.98 -8.18
N GLY A 161 -7.45 12.45 -7.95
CA GLY A 161 -6.24 11.67 -8.19
C GLY A 161 -6.10 10.51 -7.21
N GLU A 162 -6.43 10.73 -5.94
CA GLU A 162 -6.47 9.69 -4.91
C GLU A 162 -7.44 8.56 -5.29
N ILE A 163 -8.69 8.89 -5.64
CA ILE A 163 -9.69 7.88 -6.04
C ILE A 163 -9.23 7.11 -7.29
N LEU A 164 -8.69 7.81 -8.29
CA LEU A 164 -8.24 7.19 -9.55
C LEU A 164 -6.95 6.38 -9.40
N THR A 165 -6.14 6.64 -8.38
CA THR A 165 -4.99 5.80 -7.99
C THR A 165 -5.38 4.68 -7.01
N GLY A 166 -6.62 4.67 -6.52
CA GLY A 166 -7.12 3.70 -5.54
C GLY A 166 -6.61 3.97 -4.13
N GLU A 167 -6.26 5.22 -3.80
CA GLU A 167 -5.92 5.64 -2.46
C GLU A 167 -7.18 5.71 -1.61
N PHE A 168 -7.10 5.10 -0.43
CA PHE A 168 -8.12 5.29 0.59
C PHE A 168 -7.97 6.69 1.18
N PRO A 169 -9.07 7.38 1.50
CA PRO A 169 -9.00 8.65 2.22
C PRO A 169 -8.17 8.48 3.49
N MET A 170 -7.20 9.36 3.70
CA MET A 170 -6.24 9.31 4.81
C MET A 170 -6.85 9.42 6.22
N ASP A 171 -8.18 9.48 6.34
CA ASP A 171 -8.92 9.53 7.61
C ASP A 171 -9.88 8.33 7.86
N ALA A 172 -9.75 7.25 7.10
CA ALA A 172 -10.34 5.96 7.48
C ALA A 172 -9.28 5.00 8.00
N SER A 173 -8.65 5.34 9.13
CA SER A 173 -8.07 4.32 9.98
C SER A 173 -9.23 3.63 10.72
N PRO A 174 -9.70 2.43 10.33
CA PRO A 174 -10.24 1.57 11.37
C PRO A 174 -9.04 1.29 12.26
N GLY A 175 -9.10 1.78 13.50
CA GLY A 175 -8.17 1.36 14.54
C GLY A 175 -8.23 -0.16 14.66
N LEU A 176 -7.42 -0.87 13.88
CA LEU A 176 -7.01 -2.23 14.16
C LEU A 176 -5.93 -2.11 15.21
N THR A 177 -6.34 -1.95 16.46
CA THR A 177 -5.52 -2.44 17.55
C THR A 177 -5.26 -3.93 17.30
N PRO A 178 -4.00 -4.38 17.20
CA PRO A 178 -3.72 -5.80 17.29
C PRO A 178 -4.21 -6.25 18.68
N VAL A 179 -5.10 -7.24 18.70
CA VAL A 179 -5.48 -7.91 19.94
C VAL A 179 -4.21 -8.56 20.48
N ALA A 180 -3.81 -8.13 21.67
CA ALA A 180 -2.77 -8.76 22.48
C ALA A 180 -3.25 -10.09 23.05
#